data_AF-A0A4R4SI28-F1
#
_entry.id   AF-A0A4R4SI28-F1
#
_cell.length_a   1.000
_cell.length_b   1.000
_cell.length_c   1.000
_cell.angle_alpha   90.00
_cell.angle_beta   90.00
_cell.angle_gamma   90.00
#
_symmetry.space_group_name_H-M   'P 1'
#
loop_
_entity.id
_entity.type
_entity.pdbx_description
1 polymer ?
#
loop_
_entity_poly.entity_id
_entity_poly.type
_entity_poly.pdbx_seq_one_letter_code
_entity_poly.pdbx_strand_id
1 'polypeptide(L)' 'MSTPPGWYPDPEWMGRERYWDGETWT' A
#
# COMPACT_ATOMS: atom_id res chain seq x y z
N MET A 1 3.24 -13.94 -7.82
CA MET A 1 2.36 -13.74 -6.65
C MET A 1 2.14 -12.24 -6.54
N SER A 2 0.89 -11.77 -6.69
CA SER A 2 0.55 -10.37 -6.47
C SER A 2 0.50 -10.07 -4.96
N THR A 3 0.80 -8.84 -4.57
CA THR A 3 0.61 -8.35 -3.20
C THR A 3 -0.88 -8.32 -2.87
N PRO A 4 -1.32 -8.91 -1.75
CA PRO A 4 -2.72 -8.90 -1.36
C PRO A 4 -3.17 -7.50 -0.97
N PRO A 5 -4.47 -7.19 -1.06
CA PRO A 5 -4.99 -5.91 -0.61
C PRO A 5 -4.77 -5.72 0.90
N GLY A 6 -4.39 -4.51 1.30
CA GLY A 6 -4.06 -4.20 2.69
C GLY A 6 -3.38 -2.84 2.88
N TRP A 7 -3.12 -2.50 4.14
CA TRP A 7 -2.34 -1.32 4.51
C TRP A 7 -0.85 -1.65 4.48
N TYR A 8 -0.08 -0.80 3.81
CA TYR A 8 1.36 -0.94 3.72
C TYR A 8 2.04 0.39 3.99
N PRO A 9 3.31 0.38 4.45
CA PRO A 9 4.08 1.60 4.63
C PRO A 9 4.21 2.36 3.31
N ASP A 10 3.86 3.64 3.32
CA ASP A 10 4.02 4.49 2.15
C ASP A 10 5.51 4.87 1.99
N PRO A 11 6.16 4.52 0.86
CA PRO A 11 7.57 4.82 0.65
C PRO A 11 7.80 6.31 0.34
N GLU A 12 6.78 7.05 -0.09
CA GLU A 12 6.87 8.49 -0.36
C GLU A 12 6.73 9.32 0.93
N TRP A 13 5.99 8.81 1.92
CA TRP A 13 5.69 9.47 3.19
C TRP A 13 6.00 8.55 4.37
N MET A 14 7.22 8.69 4.89
CA MET A 14 7.63 7.95 6.09
C MET A 14 6.69 8.24 7.27
N GLY A 15 6.15 7.18 7.85
CA GLY A 15 5.22 7.24 8.98
C GLY A 15 3.73 7.25 8.59
N ARG A 16 3.41 7.14 7.30
CA ARG A 16 2.04 6.96 6.81
C ARG A 16 1.89 5.57 6.19
N GLU A 17 0.69 5.02 6.33
CA GLU A 17 0.28 3.82 5.61
C GLU A 17 -0.59 4.21 4.43
N ARG A 18 -0.42 3.50 3.31
CA ARG A 18 -1.24 3.62 2.11
C ARG A 18 -1.95 2.30 1.86
N TYR A 19 -3.17 2.38 1.37
CA TYR A 19 -3.94 1.18 1.08
C TYR A 19 -3.56 0.68 -0.32
N TRP A 20 -3.28 -0.62 -0.42
CA TRP A 20 -3.14 -1.32 -1.69
C TRP A 20 -4.41 -2.13 -1.91
N ASP A 21 -5.04 -1.98 -3.08
CA ASP A 21 -6.26 -2.72 -3.41
C ASP A 21 -6.00 -4.05 -4.15
N GLY A 22 -4.73 -4.35 -4.46
CA GLY A 22 -4.35 -5.50 -5.30
C GLY A 22 -3.99 -5.12 -6.73
N GLU A 23 -4.39 -3.93 -7.17
CA GLU A 23 -4.11 -3.40 -8.51
C GLU A 23 -3.48 -2.00 -8.48
N THR A 24 -3.97 -1.11 -7.61
CA THR A 24 -3.46 0.26 -7.46
C THR A 24 -3.40 0.70 -5.99
N TRP A 25 -2.58 1.73 -5.74
CA TRP A 25 -2.43 2.36 -4.43
C TRP A 25 -3.45 3.49 -4.24
N THR A 26 -4.16 3.47 -3.11
CA THR A 26 -5.21 4.44 -2.75
C THR A 26 -4.84 5.25 -1.51
#